data_AF-A0A6L6HTX3-F1
#
_entry.id   AF-A0A6L6HTX3-F1
#
_cell.length_a   1.000
_cell.length_b   1.000
_cell.length_c   1.000
_cell.angle_alpha   90.00
_cell.angle_beta   90.00
_cell.angle_gamma   90.00
#
_symmetry.space_group_name_H-M   'P 1'
#
loop_
_entity.id
_entity.type
_entity.pdbx_description
1 polymer ?
#
loop_
_entity_poly.entity_id
_entity_poly.type
_entity_poly.pdbx_seq_one_letter_code
_entity_poly.pdbx_strand_id
1 'polypeptide(L)'
;MARFHTSTGSITVRTWGYVLQGPGGQPLDADLLSSAMHDLLVIDASRDGTDAGRFSAAEITRMKDGMGGPSVVASYLSIGEASDFRDYWNAGWTKDGTALGRLTDRAPDWLGPVNPDWPESRKVRYWDPDWQTLLFNDAGTGDLDAIVRAGFDAAYLDIVDAYYFWGTEAAARDRQAGDPANDQQAARRMVDFIVALTGHARETNPDFFVIPQNGAFILDDLGSDSVRRAAFLDAIGGIAVEDLYSPGNADENNPLKPDRDQIRVLQRDFLAEGKPVLAVDYLDDPRLVAGFYKQAARDGFIPYAAPDRDLDRLAGTPDGTPAYRRPTDRADILRGSPLQDRIDGLGGDDRIDGRGGADRIGGGGGNDVLQGGSGHDWLAGDGGHDTLSGGRGRDTLSGGSGHDRLAGDAGADRFVFAFAAGTGPGAGRRDVITDFQPNVAAERIDLSAMDARTLTGGNDAFTFIGTAAFDQATANGGLRFVRQDGNTIIQGSTDTDAAAEFEIELTGLHALTAGDFIL
;
A
#
# COMPACT_ATOMS: atom_id res chain seq x y z
N MET A 1 -6.55 -14.85 -13.54
CA MET A 1 -5.50 -13.81 -13.47
C MET A 1 -5.65 -12.87 -14.64
N ALA A 2 -5.34 -11.59 -14.45
CA ALA A 2 -5.44 -10.55 -15.46
C ALA A 2 -4.20 -9.64 -15.40
N ARG A 3 -3.85 -8.98 -16.50
CA ARG A 3 -2.75 -8.00 -16.51
C ARG A 3 -3.34 -6.61 -16.67
N PHE A 4 -3.01 -5.72 -15.75
CA PHE A 4 -3.37 -4.31 -15.79
C PHE A 4 -2.11 -3.48 -16.08
N HIS A 5 -2.28 -2.43 -16.86
CA HIS A 5 -1.26 -1.43 -17.10
C HIS A 5 -1.53 -0.24 -16.16
N THR A 6 -0.51 0.18 -15.42
CA THR A 6 -0.57 1.30 -14.49
C THR A 6 0.59 2.25 -14.74
N SER A 7 0.54 3.44 -14.13
CA SER A 7 1.62 4.43 -14.19
C SER A 7 2.95 3.94 -13.60
N THR A 8 2.93 2.86 -12.80
CA THR A 8 4.12 2.26 -12.17
C THR A 8 4.56 0.94 -12.83
N GLY A 9 3.83 0.45 -13.83
CA GLY A 9 4.20 -0.74 -14.59
C GLY A 9 3.03 -1.65 -14.92
N SER A 10 3.33 -2.90 -15.29
CA SER A 10 2.29 -3.91 -15.52
C SER A 10 2.13 -4.80 -14.30
N ILE A 11 0.93 -4.82 -13.71
CA ILE A 11 0.60 -5.65 -12.54
C ILE A 11 -0.22 -6.86 -12.99
N THR A 12 0.15 -8.04 -12.52
CA THR A 12 -0.63 -9.27 -12.75
C THR A 12 -1.53 -9.52 -11.56
N VAL A 13 -2.83 -9.31 -11.74
CA VAL A 13 -3.86 -9.47 -10.73
C VAL A 13 -4.36 -10.91 -10.71
N ARG A 14 -4.11 -11.61 -9.60
CA ARG A 14 -4.58 -12.97 -9.31
C ARG A 14 -5.55 -12.96 -8.14
N THR A 15 -5.38 -12.03 -7.22
CA THR A 15 -6.22 -11.80 -6.05
C THR A 15 -6.64 -10.33 -6.02
N TRP A 16 -7.77 -10.05 -5.39
CA TRP A 16 -8.21 -8.70 -5.14
C TRP A 16 -8.89 -8.62 -3.78
N GLY A 17 -8.89 -7.41 -3.21
CA GLY A 17 -9.54 -7.09 -1.95
C GLY A 17 -10.45 -5.89 -2.09
N TYR A 18 -11.57 -5.92 -1.38
CA TYR A 18 -12.56 -4.84 -1.34
C TYR A 18 -12.84 -4.48 0.11
N VAL A 19 -12.55 -3.22 0.48
CA VAL A 19 -12.72 -2.67 1.83
C VAL A 19 -13.00 -1.18 1.74
N LEU A 20 -14.14 -0.73 2.26
CA LEU A 20 -14.58 0.68 2.14
C LEU A 20 -14.49 1.45 3.45
N GLN A 21 -14.30 0.75 4.56
CA GLN A 21 -14.18 1.34 5.89
C GLN A 21 -13.28 0.48 6.79
N GLY A 22 -12.81 1.05 7.88
CA GLY A 22 -12.11 0.32 8.92
C GLY A 22 -13.06 -0.49 9.81
N PRO A 23 -12.53 -1.39 10.66
CA PRO A 23 -13.34 -2.31 11.45
C PRO A 23 -14.42 -1.62 12.28
N GLY A 24 -15.68 -2.05 12.15
CA GLY A 24 -16.83 -1.44 12.82
C GLY A 24 -17.15 -0.02 12.35
N GLY A 25 -16.85 0.32 11.09
CA GLY A 25 -17.11 1.64 10.50
C GLY A 25 -16.11 2.72 10.93
N GLN A 26 -14.94 2.34 11.44
CA GLN A 26 -13.88 3.30 11.76
C GLN A 26 -13.22 3.85 10.50
N PRO A 27 -12.47 4.97 10.57
CA PRO A 27 -11.71 5.44 9.43
C PRO A 27 -10.70 4.40 8.93
N LEU A 28 -10.50 4.31 7.61
CA LEU A 28 -9.47 3.45 7.04
C LEU A 28 -8.07 3.85 7.52
N ASP A 29 -7.23 2.84 7.78
CA ASP A 29 -5.85 3.00 8.23
C ASP A 29 -4.90 2.87 7.04
N ALA A 30 -4.23 3.97 6.68
CA ALA A 30 -3.32 4.03 5.54
C ALA A 30 -2.09 3.12 5.71
N ASP A 31 -1.56 3.00 6.93
CA ASP A 31 -0.39 2.17 7.21
C ASP A 31 -0.76 0.70 7.10
N LEU A 32 -1.95 0.34 7.59
CA LEU A 32 -2.49 -1.00 7.43
C LEU A 32 -2.71 -1.36 5.95
N LEU A 33 -3.36 -0.50 5.17
CA LEU A 33 -3.60 -0.72 3.74
C LEU A 33 -2.30 -0.80 2.93
N SER A 34 -1.25 -0.10 3.35
CA SER A 34 0.10 -0.18 2.73
C SER A 34 0.76 -1.56 2.86
N SER A 35 0.21 -2.40 3.73
CA SER A 35 0.65 -3.78 3.94
C SER A 35 -0.29 -4.84 3.34
N ALA A 36 -1.35 -4.41 2.63
CA ALA A 36 -2.33 -5.33 2.06
C ALA A 36 -1.71 -6.23 0.96
N MET A 37 -2.01 -7.53 1.01
CA MET A 37 -1.35 -8.54 0.16
C MET A 37 -2.08 -8.84 -1.16
N HIS A 38 -3.11 -8.07 -1.49
CA HIS A 38 -3.89 -8.28 -2.71
C HIS A 38 -3.26 -7.58 -3.91
N ASP A 39 -3.22 -8.25 -5.07
CA ASP A 39 -2.66 -7.66 -6.30
C ASP A 39 -3.50 -6.48 -6.83
N LEU A 40 -4.79 -6.40 -6.43
CA LEU A 40 -5.68 -5.27 -6.66
C LEU A 40 -6.46 -4.95 -5.38
N LEU A 41 -6.45 -3.68 -4.97
CA LEU A 41 -7.12 -3.20 -3.79
C LEU A 41 -8.16 -2.14 -4.18
N VAL A 42 -9.44 -2.39 -3.85
CA VAL A 42 -10.53 -1.41 -3.98
C VAL A 42 -10.82 -0.81 -2.62
N ILE A 43 -10.64 0.50 -2.51
CA ILE A 43 -10.85 1.30 -1.28
C ILE A 43 -11.60 2.58 -1.59
N ASP A 44 -12.16 3.25 -0.58
CA ASP A 44 -12.60 4.64 -0.74
C ASP A 44 -11.40 5.58 -0.99
N ALA A 45 -11.63 6.72 -1.67
CA ALA A 45 -10.62 7.77 -1.82
C ALA A 45 -10.25 8.44 -0.48
N SER A 46 -11.10 8.26 0.52
CA SER A 46 -11.05 8.89 1.82
C SER A 46 -11.17 7.88 2.94
N ARG A 47 -10.57 8.20 4.10
CA ARG A 47 -10.65 7.35 5.28
C ARG A 47 -12.06 7.23 5.83
N ASP A 48 -12.85 8.28 5.68
CA ASP A 48 -14.17 8.45 6.31
C ASP A 48 -15.24 8.96 5.33
N GLY A 49 -14.92 8.94 4.03
CA GLY A 49 -15.80 9.41 2.96
C GLY A 49 -15.77 10.92 2.68
N THR A 50 -15.08 11.72 3.51
CA THR A 50 -15.00 13.20 3.37
C THR A 50 -13.78 13.68 2.57
N ASP A 51 -13.79 14.92 2.08
CA ASP A 51 -12.62 15.54 1.43
C ASP A 51 -11.45 15.72 2.39
N ALA A 52 -11.74 16.04 3.65
CA ALA A 52 -10.74 16.20 4.70
C ALA A 52 -10.02 14.88 5.02
N GLY A 53 -10.71 13.74 4.86
CA GLY A 53 -10.19 12.40 5.09
C GLY A 53 -9.44 11.79 3.91
N ARG A 54 -9.32 12.49 2.76
CA ARG A 54 -8.69 11.95 1.54
C ARG A 54 -7.26 11.45 1.77
N PHE A 55 -6.92 10.34 1.13
CA PHE A 55 -5.56 9.84 1.12
C PHE A 55 -4.63 10.76 0.33
N SER A 56 -3.42 10.95 0.84
CA SER A 56 -2.37 11.68 0.14
C SER A 56 -1.72 10.83 -0.96
N ALA A 57 -1.05 11.49 -1.92
CA ALA A 57 -0.32 10.79 -2.96
C ALA A 57 0.79 9.86 -2.41
N ALA A 58 1.40 10.22 -1.28
CA ALA A 58 2.38 9.39 -0.60
C ALA A 58 1.76 8.10 -0.07
N GLU A 59 0.57 8.17 0.51
CA GLU A 59 -0.13 7.01 1.06
C GLU A 59 -0.59 6.06 -0.05
N ILE A 60 -1.14 6.59 -1.15
CA ILE A 60 -1.49 5.76 -2.31
C ILE A 60 -0.25 5.11 -2.92
N THR A 61 0.88 5.82 -2.97
CA THR A 61 2.15 5.25 -3.42
C THR A 61 2.59 4.08 -2.53
N ARG A 62 2.47 4.20 -1.21
CA ARG A 62 2.78 3.09 -0.28
C ARG A 62 1.83 1.90 -0.46
N MET A 63 0.54 2.13 -0.69
CA MET A 63 -0.42 1.06 -0.99
C MET A 63 -0.10 0.32 -2.30
N LYS A 64 0.49 1.00 -3.28
CA LYS A 64 0.88 0.41 -4.57
C LYS A 64 2.19 -0.37 -4.53
N ASP A 65 3.09 -0.07 -3.60
CA ASP A 65 4.50 -0.48 -3.72
C ASP A 65 5.16 -0.93 -2.40
N GLY A 66 4.50 -0.75 -1.26
CA GLY A 66 5.01 -1.02 0.08
C GLY A 66 5.08 -2.50 0.45
N MET A 67 4.89 -2.81 1.73
CA MET A 67 5.06 -4.18 2.26
C MET A 67 4.17 -5.23 1.58
N GLY A 68 2.99 -4.82 1.10
CA GLY A 68 2.08 -5.66 0.32
C GLY A 68 2.63 -6.13 -1.03
N GLY A 69 3.65 -5.45 -1.54
CA GLY A 69 4.18 -5.63 -2.89
C GLY A 69 3.47 -4.76 -3.94
N PRO A 70 3.83 -4.91 -5.22
CA PRO A 70 3.23 -4.16 -6.31
C PRO A 70 1.74 -4.49 -6.49
N SER A 71 0.87 -3.49 -6.36
CA SER A 71 -0.58 -3.64 -6.47
C SER A 71 -1.22 -2.55 -7.33
N VAL A 72 -2.37 -2.88 -7.92
CA VAL A 72 -3.30 -1.90 -8.49
C VAL A 72 -4.12 -1.33 -7.32
N VAL A 73 -4.17 -0.01 -7.17
CA VAL A 73 -5.05 0.62 -6.17
C VAL A 73 -6.16 1.39 -6.88
N ALA A 74 -7.40 0.96 -6.66
CA ALA A 74 -8.60 1.53 -7.25
C ALA A 74 -9.45 2.22 -6.20
N SER A 75 -9.97 3.40 -6.54
CA SER A 75 -10.86 4.16 -5.66
C SER A 75 -12.32 3.85 -5.98
N TYR A 76 -13.13 3.54 -4.97
CA TYR A 76 -14.58 3.53 -5.08
C TYR A 76 -15.11 4.91 -5.46
N LEU A 77 -16.01 4.94 -6.43
CA LEU A 77 -16.70 6.15 -6.86
C LEU A 77 -18.15 5.81 -7.23
N SER A 78 -19.13 6.31 -6.48
CA SER A 78 -20.54 6.18 -6.86
C SER A 78 -20.85 7.17 -7.98
N ILE A 79 -21.32 6.66 -9.11
CA ILE A 79 -21.62 7.48 -10.30
C ILE A 79 -23.13 7.58 -10.59
N GLY A 80 -23.93 6.67 -10.03
CA GLY A 80 -25.37 6.60 -10.19
C GLY A 80 -26.18 7.07 -8.98
N GLU A 81 -25.52 7.37 -7.85
CA GLU A 81 -26.12 7.86 -6.61
C GLU A 81 -25.31 8.97 -5.95
N ALA A 82 -26.02 9.87 -5.26
CA ALA A 82 -25.45 10.91 -4.42
C ALA A 82 -25.67 10.55 -2.95
N SER A 83 -24.61 10.50 -2.16
CA SER A 83 -24.67 10.15 -0.74
C SER A 83 -24.58 11.39 0.15
N ASP A 84 -25.36 11.43 1.23
CA ASP A 84 -25.47 12.60 2.10
C ASP A 84 -24.29 12.84 3.04
N PHE A 85 -23.36 11.89 3.10
CA PHE A 85 -22.10 11.98 3.83
C PHE A 85 -20.93 12.53 3.00
N ARG A 86 -21.10 12.78 1.69
CA ARG A 86 -20.07 13.38 0.83
C ARG A 86 -20.09 14.89 0.91
N ASP A 87 -18.93 15.53 0.76
CA ASP A 87 -18.81 16.99 0.93
C ASP A 87 -19.48 17.81 -0.17
N TYR A 88 -19.75 17.23 -1.35
CA TYR A 88 -20.60 17.88 -2.36
C TYR A 88 -22.06 18.02 -1.91
N TRP A 89 -22.50 17.28 -0.89
CA TRP A 89 -23.89 17.28 -0.46
C TRP A 89 -24.26 18.59 0.22
N ASN A 90 -25.32 19.23 -0.27
CA ASN A 90 -25.87 20.40 0.39
C ASN A 90 -27.08 20.02 1.24
N ALA A 91 -26.97 20.18 2.57
CA ALA A 91 -28.07 19.93 3.50
C ALA A 91 -29.35 20.76 3.18
N GLY A 92 -29.24 21.84 2.41
CA GLY A 92 -30.38 22.63 1.95
C GLY A 92 -31.19 21.97 0.83
N TRP A 93 -30.68 20.92 0.18
CA TRP A 93 -31.41 20.16 -0.84
C TRP A 93 -32.60 19.39 -0.25
N THR A 94 -32.51 18.98 1.01
CA THR A 94 -33.59 18.28 1.71
C THR A 94 -34.08 19.06 2.94
N LYS A 95 -35.25 18.70 3.46
CA LYS A 95 -35.86 19.40 4.60
C LYS A 95 -35.14 19.19 5.93
N ASP A 96 -34.48 18.06 6.11
CA ASP A 96 -33.79 17.69 7.34
C ASP A 96 -32.27 17.57 7.16
N GLY A 97 -31.75 17.82 5.95
CA GLY A 97 -30.33 17.75 5.62
C GLY A 97 -29.84 16.37 5.21
N THR A 98 -30.64 15.33 5.37
CA THR A 98 -30.29 13.93 5.05
C THR A 98 -30.89 13.51 3.71
N ALA A 99 -30.40 12.42 3.13
CA ALA A 99 -30.96 11.83 1.91
C ALA A 99 -32.44 11.45 2.10
N LEU A 100 -32.84 10.96 3.27
CA LEU A 100 -34.23 10.63 3.59
C LEU A 100 -35.20 11.83 3.52
N GLY A 101 -34.69 13.04 3.78
CA GLY A 101 -35.49 14.24 3.83
C GLY A 101 -36.16 14.57 2.50
N ARG A 102 -37.37 15.14 2.53
CA ARG A 102 -38.04 15.58 1.29
C ARG A 102 -37.22 16.66 0.58
N LEU A 103 -37.17 16.60 -0.75
CA LEU A 103 -36.51 17.62 -1.56
C LEU A 103 -37.12 19.01 -1.33
N THR A 104 -36.29 20.04 -1.35
CA THR A 104 -36.69 21.46 -1.33
C THR A 104 -36.57 22.07 -2.73
N ASP A 105 -37.04 23.30 -2.90
CA ASP A 105 -36.87 24.06 -4.16
C ASP A 105 -35.41 24.41 -4.47
N ARG A 106 -34.47 24.10 -3.57
CA ARG A 106 -33.02 24.25 -3.78
C ARG A 106 -32.36 22.95 -4.24
N ALA A 107 -33.07 21.82 -4.19
CA ALA A 107 -32.54 20.56 -4.70
C ALA A 107 -32.26 20.72 -6.20
N PRO A 108 -31.10 20.25 -6.68
CA PRO A 108 -30.80 20.30 -8.10
C PRO A 108 -31.69 19.30 -8.84
N ASP A 109 -32.00 19.60 -10.10
CA ASP A 109 -32.91 18.79 -10.92
C ASP A 109 -32.39 17.35 -11.13
N TRP A 110 -31.07 17.15 -11.03
CA TRP A 110 -30.47 15.82 -11.14
C TRP A 110 -30.67 14.94 -9.90
N LEU A 111 -31.05 15.50 -8.75
CA LEU A 111 -31.21 14.74 -7.50
C LEU A 111 -32.57 14.02 -7.46
N GLY A 112 -32.53 12.70 -7.54
CA GLY A 112 -33.71 11.84 -7.66
C GLY A 112 -34.22 11.28 -6.32
N PRO A 113 -34.99 10.18 -6.36
CA PRO A 113 -35.54 9.55 -5.17
C PRO A 113 -34.47 8.85 -4.32
N VAL A 114 -34.82 8.61 -3.05
CA VAL A 114 -34.01 7.84 -2.08
C VAL A 114 -33.86 6.40 -2.55
N ASN A 115 -32.66 5.83 -2.40
CA ASN A 115 -32.45 4.40 -2.50
C ASN A 115 -32.95 3.72 -1.21
N PRO A 116 -33.99 2.88 -1.25
CA PRO A 116 -34.53 2.25 -0.04
C PRO A 116 -33.56 1.25 0.62
N ASP A 117 -32.64 0.68 -0.16
CA ASP A 117 -31.66 -0.29 0.34
C ASP A 117 -30.44 0.40 0.97
N TRP A 118 -30.19 1.65 0.58
CA TRP A 118 -29.10 2.51 1.07
C TRP A 118 -29.65 3.92 1.39
N PRO A 119 -30.34 4.08 2.54
CA PRO A 119 -31.12 5.28 2.87
C PRO A 119 -30.33 6.59 2.95
N GLU A 120 -29.02 6.51 3.08
CA GLU A 120 -28.04 7.60 3.03
C GLU A 120 -27.78 8.13 1.60
N SER A 121 -28.42 7.55 0.58
CA SER A 121 -28.17 7.88 -0.83
C SER A 121 -29.46 8.16 -1.63
N ARG A 122 -29.30 8.87 -2.73
CA ARG A 122 -30.35 9.16 -3.72
C ARG A 122 -29.88 8.86 -5.14
N LYS A 123 -30.75 8.26 -5.95
CA LYS A 123 -30.51 8.08 -7.40
C LYS A 123 -30.26 9.44 -8.05
N VAL A 124 -29.30 9.52 -8.96
CA VAL A 124 -29.01 10.75 -9.71
C VAL A 124 -29.32 10.58 -11.19
N ARG A 125 -29.73 11.67 -11.84
CA ARG A 125 -29.74 11.76 -13.31
C ARG A 125 -28.30 11.87 -13.78
N TYR A 126 -27.59 10.75 -13.86
CA TYR A 126 -26.16 10.70 -14.15
C TYR A 126 -25.74 11.33 -15.51
N TRP A 127 -26.70 11.58 -16.40
CA TRP A 127 -26.48 12.28 -17.67
C TRP A 127 -26.53 13.81 -17.54
N ASP A 128 -26.86 14.33 -16.36
CA ASP A 128 -26.94 15.77 -16.11
C ASP A 128 -25.52 16.37 -15.98
N PRO A 129 -25.19 17.43 -16.73
CA PRO A 129 -23.86 18.05 -16.68
C PRO A 129 -23.45 18.56 -15.29
N ASP A 130 -24.40 19.02 -14.46
CA ASP A 130 -24.08 19.55 -13.13
C ASP A 130 -23.66 18.42 -12.19
N TRP A 131 -24.28 17.24 -12.31
CA TRP A 131 -23.82 16.03 -11.60
C TRP A 131 -22.43 15.62 -12.06
N GLN A 132 -22.20 15.56 -13.38
CA GLN A 132 -20.90 15.17 -13.93
C GLN A 132 -19.79 16.14 -13.50
N THR A 133 -20.10 17.44 -13.41
CA THR A 133 -19.15 18.49 -12.97
C THR A 133 -18.67 18.29 -11.53
N LEU A 134 -19.50 17.71 -10.65
CA LEU A 134 -19.08 17.34 -9.29
C LEU A 134 -18.01 16.24 -9.28
N LEU A 135 -18.02 15.39 -10.30
CA LEU A 135 -17.10 14.27 -10.41
C LEU A 135 -15.84 14.64 -11.20
N PHE A 136 -15.98 15.34 -12.33
CA PHE A 136 -14.84 15.76 -13.14
C PHE A 136 -15.13 17.07 -13.89
N ASN A 137 -14.13 17.93 -13.99
CA ASN A 137 -14.24 19.18 -14.75
C ASN A 137 -12.86 19.76 -15.13
N ASP A 138 -12.84 20.68 -16.10
CA ASP A 138 -11.60 21.32 -16.59
C ASP A 138 -10.82 22.10 -15.51
N ALA A 139 -11.44 22.45 -14.39
CA ALA A 139 -10.76 23.10 -13.27
C ALA A 139 -10.06 22.11 -12.33
N GLY A 140 -10.25 20.80 -12.53
CA GLY A 140 -9.60 19.75 -11.75
C GLY A 140 -10.11 19.65 -10.31
N THR A 141 -11.35 20.08 -10.04
CA THR A 141 -11.92 20.17 -8.68
C THR A 141 -12.89 19.06 -8.33
N GLY A 142 -13.22 18.15 -9.26
CA GLY A 142 -14.18 17.08 -9.00
C GLY A 142 -13.59 15.92 -8.18
N ASP A 143 -14.46 15.02 -7.74
CA ASP A 143 -14.08 13.83 -6.96
C ASP A 143 -13.07 12.93 -7.70
N LEU A 144 -13.30 12.68 -8.99
CA LEU A 144 -12.38 11.94 -9.85
C LEU A 144 -11.06 12.69 -10.02
N ASP A 145 -11.09 14.01 -10.18
CA ASP A 145 -9.86 14.80 -10.32
C ASP A 145 -8.96 14.64 -9.10
N ALA A 146 -9.57 14.62 -7.90
CA ALA A 146 -8.86 14.35 -6.66
C ALA A 146 -8.34 12.90 -6.57
N ILE A 147 -9.10 11.91 -7.03
CA ILE A 147 -8.67 10.50 -7.11
C ILE A 147 -7.45 10.37 -8.03
N VAL A 148 -7.52 10.90 -9.24
CA VAL A 148 -6.43 10.77 -10.24
C VAL A 148 -5.19 11.53 -9.76
N ARG A 149 -5.36 12.72 -9.18
CA ARG A 149 -4.26 13.53 -8.61
C ARG A 149 -3.60 12.85 -7.40
N ALA A 150 -4.35 12.09 -6.61
CA ALA A 150 -3.79 11.29 -5.52
C ALA A 150 -3.00 10.07 -6.02
N GLY A 151 -3.04 9.74 -7.31
CA GLY A 151 -2.21 8.70 -7.91
C GLY A 151 -2.83 7.29 -7.90
N PHE A 152 -4.15 7.20 -7.70
CA PHE A 152 -4.88 5.95 -7.92
C PHE A 152 -4.72 5.47 -9.36
N ASP A 153 -4.68 4.15 -9.54
CA ASP A 153 -4.56 3.54 -10.87
C ASP A 153 -5.89 3.46 -11.61
N ALA A 154 -6.99 3.38 -10.85
CA ALA A 154 -8.31 3.22 -11.39
C ALA A 154 -9.41 3.80 -10.49
N ALA A 155 -10.60 3.98 -11.07
CA ALA A 155 -11.83 4.15 -10.31
C ALA A 155 -12.72 2.91 -10.46
N TYR A 156 -13.20 2.40 -9.33
CA TYR A 156 -14.20 1.35 -9.24
C TYR A 156 -15.58 2.02 -9.18
N LEU A 157 -16.34 1.93 -10.27
CA LEU A 157 -17.53 2.74 -10.50
C LEU A 157 -18.76 1.99 -9.99
N ASP A 158 -19.35 2.48 -8.91
CA ASP A 158 -20.53 1.87 -8.33
C ASP A 158 -21.84 2.50 -8.86
N ILE A 159 -22.93 1.73 -8.74
CA ILE A 159 -24.27 2.10 -9.15
C ILE A 159 -24.37 2.36 -10.66
N VAL A 160 -23.61 1.60 -11.45
CA VAL A 160 -23.70 1.63 -12.92
C VAL A 160 -25.10 1.21 -13.37
N ASP A 161 -25.71 0.26 -12.65
CA ASP A 161 -27.10 -0.19 -12.85
C ASP A 161 -28.17 0.89 -12.57
N ALA A 162 -27.82 2.11 -12.15
CA ALA A 162 -28.76 3.23 -12.19
C ALA A 162 -29.35 3.46 -13.60
N TYR A 163 -28.69 3.00 -14.67
CA TYR A 163 -29.30 3.07 -16.00
C TYR A 163 -30.57 2.19 -16.10
N TYR A 164 -30.61 1.03 -15.43
CA TYR A 164 -31.82 0.21 -15.37
C TYR A 164 -32.92 0.89 -14.56
N PHE A 165 -32.53 1.49 -13.44
CA PHE A 165 -33.47 2.25 -12.63
C PHE A 165 -34.17 3.33 -13.48
N TRP A 166 -33.41 4.18 -14.17
CA TRP A 166 -34.01 5.25 -14.96
C TRP A 166 -34.66 4.79 -16.26
N GLY A 167 -34.17 3.70 -16.87
CA GLY A 167 -34.73 3.11 -18.08
C GLY A 167 -36.10 2.48 -17.83
N THR A 168 -36.23 1.71 -16.74
CA THR A 168 -37.38 0.82 -16.51
C THR A 168 -38.06 1.01 -15.16
N GLU A 169 -37.31 1.07 -14.06
CA GLU A 169 -37.89 0.93 -12.70
C GLU A 169 -38.45 2.24 -12.11
N ALA A 170 -37.92 3.38 -12.56
CA ALA A 170 -38.27 4.70 -12.03
C ALA A 170 -39.78 4.95 -12.17
N ALA A 171 -40.44 5.17 -11.02
CA ALA A 171 -41.87 5.39 -10.97
C ALA A 171 -42.26 6.67 -11.72
N ALA A 172 -43.47 6.69 -12.28
CA ALA A 172 -43.96 7.83 -13.08
C ALA A 172 -43.93 9.17 -12.35
N ARG A 173 -44.03 9.17 -11.00
CA ARG A 173 -43.95 10.37 -10.16
C ARG A 173 -42.53 10.94 -10.01
N ASP A 174 -41.51 10.10 -10.22
CA ASP A 174 -40.10 10.45 -10.04
C ASP A 174 -39.44 10.83 -11.38
N ARG A 175 -40.12 10.54 -12.50
CA ARG A 175 -39.68 10.92 -13.85
C ARG A 175 -39.95 12.39 -14.17
N GLN A 176 -39.02 12.96 -14.93
CA GLN A 176 -39.07 14.31 -15.47
C GLN A 176 -38.96 14.30 -17.01
N ALA A 177 -39.28 15.42 -17.64
CA ALA A 177 -39.12 15.57 -19.08
C ALA A 177 -37.63 15.48 -19.46
N GLY A 178 -37.29 14.61 -20.40
CA GLY A 178 -35.90 14.38 -20.83
C GLY A 178 -35.24 13.14 -20.23
N ASP A 179 -35.86 12.51 -19.22
CA ASP A 179 -35.45 11.20 -18.69
C ASP A 179 -35.51 10.13 -19.80
N PRO A 180 -34.64 9.10 -19.76
CA PRO A 180 -34.60 8.07 -20.79
C PRO A 180 -35.93 7.32 -20.89
N ALA A 181 -36.36 7.04 -22.13
CA ALA A 181 -37.64 6.36 -22.36
C ALA A 181 -37.59 4.84 -22.13
N ASN A 182 -36.39 4.25 -22.13
CA ASN A 182 -36.15 2.81 -22.00
C ASN A 182 -34.68 2.53 -21.64
N ASP A 183 -34.38 1.27 -21.33
CA ASP A 183 -33.03 0.82 -20.95
C ASP A 183 -31.99 1.13 -22.01
N GLN A 184 -32.30 0.95 -23.31
CA GLN A 184 -31.34 1.27 -24.37
C GLN A 184 -30.92 2.75 -24.37
N GLN A 185 -31.86 3.68 -24.15
CA GLN A 185 -31.51 5.10 -24.05
C GLN A 185 -30.70 5.40 -22.79
N ALA A 186 -31.04 4.76 -21.66
CA ALA A 186 -30.33 4.91 -20.41
C ALA A 186 -28.89 4.34 -20.50
N ALA A 187 -28.73 3.11 -21.00
CA ALA A 187 -27.44 2.45 -21.22
C ALA A 187 -26.51 3.29 -22.10
N ARG A 188 -27.02 3.86 -23.20
CA ARG A 188 -26.23 4.78 -24.04
C ARG A 188 -25.70 5.98 -23.27
N ARG A 189 -26.52 6.58 -22.39
CA ARG A 189 -26.11 7.73 -21.57
C ARG A 189 -25.09 7.33 -20.50
N MET A 190 -25.25 6.16 -19.87
CA MET A 190 -24.30 5.66 -18.87
C MET A 190 -22.94 5.35 -19.52
N VAL A 191 -22.94 4.73 -20.70
CA VAL A 191 -21.73 4.49 -21.47
C VAL A 191 -21.04 5.81 -21.85
N ASP A 192 -21.79 6.81 -22.31
CA ASP A 192 -21.23 8.12 -22.67
C ASP A 192 -20.56 8.79 -21.49
N PHE A 193 -21.22 8.75 -20.34
CA PHE A 193 -20.69 9.28 -19.10
C PHE A 193 -19.42 8.56 -18.66
N ILE A 194 -19.39 7.22 -18.63
CA ILE A 194 -18.20 6.45 -18.25
C ILE A 194 -17.03 6.70 -19.23
N VAL A 195 -17.31 6.79 -20.53
CA VAL A 195 -16.29 7.07 -21.56
C VAL A 195 -15.73 8.48 -21.39
N ALA A 196 -16.58 9.49 -21.16
CA ALA A 196 -16.15 10.86 -20.92
C ALA A 196 -15.32 10.97 -19.63
N LEU A 197 -15.82 10.36 -18.54
CA LEU A 197 -15.17 10.29 -17.24
C LEU A 197 -13.75 9.70 -17.35
N THR A 198 -13.64 8.55 -18.04
CA THR A 198 -12.35 7.88 -18.22
C THR A 198 -11.43 8.68 -19.14
N GLY A 199 -11.96 9.27 -20.20
CA GLY A 199 -11.21 10.15 -21.10
C GLY A 199 -10.58 11.34 -20.36
N HIS A 200 -11.37 11.99 -19.50
CA HIS A 200 -10.91 13.09 -18.65
C HIS A 200 -9.80 12.66 -17.69
N ALA A 201 -9.98 11.55 -16.98
CA ALA A 201 -8.93 11.02 -16.09
C ALA A 201 -7.61 10.74 -16.82
N ARG A 202 -7.70 10.26 -18.08
CA ARG A 202 -6.54 9.95 -18.92
C ARG A 202 -5.75 11.19 -19.36
N GLU A 203 -6.30 12.39 -19.25
CA GLU A 203 -5.55 13.63 -19.48
C GLU A 203 -4.47 13.86 -18.42
N THR A 204 -4.70 13.39 -17.19
CA THR A 204 -3.75 13.46 -16.07
C THR A 204 -2.94 12.16 -15.91
N ASN A 205 -3.58 11.01 -16.03
CA ASN A 205 -2.94 9.69 -15.97
C ASN A 205 -3.31 8.85 -17.21
N PRO A 206 -2.48 8.83 -18.27
CA PRO A 206 -2.80 8.15 -19.53
C PRO A 206 -3.12 6.65 -19.41
N ASP A 207 -2.65 5.99 -18.34
CA ASP A 207 -2.90 4.57 -18.07
C ASP A 207 -4.13 4.34 -17.17
N PHE A 208 -4.84 5.40 -16.76
CA PHE A 208 -6.02 5.29 -15.91
C PHE A 208 -7.14 4.51 -16.60
N PHE A 209 -7.78 3.63 -15.84
CA PHE A 209 -8.91 2.84 -16.30
C PHE A 209 -10.00 2.79 -15.24
N VAL A 210 -11.16 2.26 -15.59
CA VAL A 210 -12.27 2.12 -14.66
C VAL A 210 -12.77 0.68 -14.57
N ILE A 211 -13.37 0.31 -13.44
CA ILE A 211 -13.97 -1.00 -13.20
C ILE A 211 -15.43 -0.76 -12.80
N PRO A 212 -16.39 -0.86 -13.72
CA PRO A 212 -17.81 -0.79 -13.39
C PRO A 212 -18.20 -1.94 -12.45
N GLN A 213 -18.98 -1.64 -11.42
CA GLN A 213 -19.66 -2.63 -10.59
C GLN A 213 -21.08 -2.85 -11.10
N ASN A 214 -21.50 -4.11 -11.17
CA ASN A 214 -22.81 -4.55 -11.64
C ASN A 214 -23.08 -4.07 -13.08
N GLY A 215 -24.35 -3.88 -13.46
CA GLY A 215 -24.69 -3.44 -14.82
C GLY A 215 -24.27 -4.42 -15.93
N ALA A 216 -24.11 -5.71 -15.63
CA ALA A 216 -23.52 -6.73 -16.52
C ALA A 216 -24.13 -6.80 -17.93
N PHE A 217 -25.38 -6.42 -18.08
CA PHE A 217 -26.14 -6.49 -19.33
C PHE A 217 -26.05 -5.19 -20.18
N ILE A 218 -25.25 -4.19 -19.75
CA ILE A 218 -25.17 -2.88 -20.43
C ILE A 218 -24.78 -2.99 -21.90
N LEU A 219 -23.95 -3.98 -22.26
CA LEU A 219 -23.54 -4.23 -23.62
C LEU A 219 -24.65 -4.84 -24.49
N ASP A 220 -25.54 -5.65 -23.90
CA ASP A 220 -26.74 -6.15 -24.59
C ASP A 220 -27.73 -5.01 -24.85
N ASP A 221 -27.92 -4.12 -23.87
CA ASP A 221 -28.90 -3.02 -23.95
C ASP A 221 -28.50 -1.91 -24.93
N LEU A 222 -27.21 -1.78 -25.25
CA LEU A 222 -26.76 -0.97 -26.38
C LEU A 222 -27.32 -1.48 -27.73
N GLY A 223 -27.70 -2.76 -27.81
CA GLY A 223 -28.20 -3.40 -29.02
C GLY A 223 -27.15 -3.39 -30.14
N SER A 224 -27.47 -2.77 -31.27
CA SER A 224 -26.57 -2.70 -32.44
C SER A 224 -25.57 -1.54 -32.41
N ASP A 225 -25.46 -0.79 -31.31
CA ASP A 225 -24.54 0.35 -31.17
C ASP A 225 -23.08 -0.09 -30.95
N SER A 226 -22.47 -0.56 -32.03
CA SER A 226 -21.08 -1.06 -32.03
C SER A 226 -20.03 0.01 -31.67
N VAL A 227 -20.32 1.29 -31.93
CA VAL A 227 -19.40 2.39 -31.63
C VAL A 227 -19.29 2.59 -30.13
N ARG A 228 -20.44 2.71 -29.44
CA ARG A 228 -20.44 2.83 -27.97
C ARG A 228 -19.94 1.57 -27.28
N ARG A 229 -20.25 0.39 -27.83
CA ARG A 229 -19.70 -0.87 -27.32
C ARG A 229 -18.17 -0.87 -27.34
N ALA A 230 -17.57 -0.49 -28.46
CA ALA A 230 -16.10 -0.44 -28.58
C ALA A 230 -15.50 0.63 -27.65
N ALA A 231 -16.11 1.82 -27.56
CA ALA A 231 -15.64 2.88 -26.67
C ALA A 231 -15.72 2.49 -25.18
N PHE A 232 -16.81 1.83 -24.77
CA PHE A 232 -16.96 1.33 -23.40
C PHE A 232 -15.90 0.28 -23.08
N LEU A 233 -15.70 -0.69 -23.96
CA LEU A 233 -14.66 -1.71 -23.79
C LEU A 233 -13.26 -1.08 -23.75
N ASP A 234 -12.98 0.01 -24.46
CA ASP A 234 -11.70 0.71 -24.35
C ASP A 234 -11.52 1.43 -22.98
N ALA A 235 -12.59 2.02 -22.46
CA ALA A 235 -12.57 2.75 -21.19
C ALA A 235 -12.31 1.83 -19.98
N ILE A 236 -12.91 0.63 -19.96
CA ILE A 236 -12.88 -0.24 -18.78
C ILE A 236 -11.63 -1.12 -18.73
N GLY A 237 -11.09 -1.34 -17.54
CA GLY A 237 -10.04 -2.33 -17.27
C GLY A 237 -10.60 -3.73 -16.98
N GLY A 238 -11.87 -3.83 -16.59
CA GLY A 238 -12.58 -5.04 -16.21
C GLY A 238 -14.00 -4.71 -15.77
N ILE A 239 -14.73 -5.68 -15.22
CA ILE A 239 -16.04 -5.49 -14.57
C ILE A 239 -16.06 -6.22 -13.24
N ALA A 240 -16.73 -5.66 -12.24
CA ALA A 240 -16.97 -6.31 -10.96
C ALA A 240 -18.46 -6.60 -10.77
N VAL A 241 -18.78 -7.71 -10.10
CA VAL A 241 -20.17 -8.12 -9.86
C VAL A 241 -20.29 -8.71 -8.47
N GLU A 242 -21.35 -8.32 -7.77
CA GLU A 242 -21.72 -8.82 -6.45
C GLU A 242 -22.73 -9.97 -6.54
N ASP A 243 -22.78 -10.81 -5.50
CA ASP A 243 -23.86 -11.77 -5.22
C ASP A 243 -24.12 -12.78 -6.36
N LEU A 244 -23.06 -13.23 -7.04
CA LEU A 244 -23.18 -14.02 -8.26
C LEU A 244 -23.38 -15.52 -8.02
N TYR A 245 -22.78 -16.06 -6.95
CA TYR A 245 -22.89 -17.49 -6.61
C TYR A 245 -23.66 -17.74 -5.30
N SER A 246 -23.66 -16.78 -4.39
CA SER A 246 -24.33 -16.84 -3.10
C SER A 246 -24.71 -15.43 -2.63
N PRO A 247 -25.95 -15.21 -2.16
CA PRO A 247 -26.41 -13.91 -1.62
C PRO A 247 -25.88 -13.62 -0.20
N GLY A 248 -24.76 -14.25 0.19
CA GLY A 248 -24.15 -14.16 1.51
C GLY A 248 -24.75 -15.04 2.63
N ASN A 249 -24.19 -14.89 3.84
CA ASN A 249 -24.50 -15.75 5.00
C ASN A 249 -25.85 -15.46 5.70
N ALA A 250 -26.46 -14.30 5.44
CA ALA A 250 -27.66 -13.84 6.16
C ALA A 250 -29.00 -14.37 5.59
N ASP A 251 -28.97 -15.12 4.49
CA ASP A 251 -30.16 -15.76 3.93
C ASP A 251 -30.11 -17.29 4.10
N GLU A 252 -30.39 -17.75 5.33
CA GLU A 252 -30.51 -19.19 5.66
C GLU A 252 -31.69 -19.88 4.94
N ASN A 253 -32.56 -19.14 4.23
CA ASN A 253 -33.84 -19.63 3.74
C ASN A 253 -34.04 -19.55 2.21
N ASN A 254 -33.07 -19.04 1.42
CA ASN A 254 -33.22 -18.94 -0.02
C ASN A 254 -32.03 -19.57 -0.78
N PRO A 255 -32.19 -20.79 -1.34
CA PRO A 255 -31.18 -21.39 -2.20
C PRO A 255 -31.25 -20.74 -3.59
N LEU A 256 -30.87 -19.46 -3.70
CA LEU A 256 -30.57 -18.93 -5.02
C LEU A 256 -29.28 -19.59 -5.50
N LYS A 257 -29.45 -20.43 -6.52
CA LYS A 257 -28.34 -21.03 -7.27
C LYS A 257 -27.55 -19.91 -7.94
N PRO A 258 -26.29 -20.15 -8.33
CA PRO A 258 -25.52 -19.18 -9.11
C PRO A 258 -26.35 -18.61 -10.26
N ASP A 259 -26.30 -17.29 -10.47
CA ASP A 259 -27.03 -16.64 -11.56
C ASP A 259 -26.37 -17.04 -12.88
N ARG A 260 -26.84 -18.17 -13.43
CA ARG A 260 -26.28 -18.75 -14.65
C ARG A 260 -26.50 -17.86 -15.85
N ASP A 261 -27.47 -16.96 -15.83
CA ASP A 261 -27.75 -16.09 -16.96
C ASP A 261 -26.77 -14.92 -16.96
N GLN A 262 -26.58 -14.29 -15.81
CA GLN A 262 -25.57 -13.24 -15.64
C GLN A 262 -24.14 -13.77 -15.85
N ILE A 263 -23.80 -14.96 -15.33
CA ILE A 263 -22.50 -15.62 -15.59
C ILE A 263 -22.24 -15.76 -17.10
N ARG A 264 -23.25 -16.20 -17.87
CA ARG A 264 -23.09 -16.36 -19.33
C ARG A 264 -22.90 -15.02 -20.04
N VAL A 265 -23.59 -13.97 -19.61
CA VAL A 265 -23.41 -12.60 -20.14
C VAL A 265 -22.01 -12.10 -19.86
N LEU A 266 -21.52 -12.23 -18.62
CA LEU A 266 -20.16 -11.82 -18.24
C LEU A 266 -19.07 -12.55 -19.05
N GLN A 267 -19.25 -13.86 -19.27
CA GLN A 267 -18.34 -14.65 -20.10
C GLN A 267 -18.36 -14.19 -21.57
N ARG A 268 -19.56 -13.96 -22.13
CA ARG A 268 -19.75 -13.60 -23.54
C ARG A 268 -19.27 -12.18 -23.84
N ASP A 269 -19.54 -11.23 -22.97
CA ASP A 269 -19.39 -9.80 -23.30
C ASP A 269 -18.12 -9.16 -22.77
N PHE A 270 -17.54 -9.73 -21.69
CA PHE A 270 -16.36 -9.18 -21.04
C PHE A 270 -15.18 -10.12 -21.18
N LEU A 271 -15.28 -11.36 -20.68
CA LEU A 271 -14.15 -12.30 -20.77
C LEU A 271 -13.74 -12.59 -22.23
N ALA A 272 -14.70 -12.77 -23.13
CA ALA A 272 -14.40 -13.01 -24.55
C ALA A 272 -13.72 -11.81 -25.23
N GLU A 273 -13.93 -10.61 -24.72
CA GLU A 273 -13.28 -9.36 -25.16
C GLU A 273 -11.97 -9.08 -24.38
N GLY A 274 -11.51 -10.02 -23.56
CA GLY A 274 -10.29 -9.91 -22.77
C GLY A 274 -10.42 -9.03 -21.51
N LYS A 275 -11.64 -8.70 -21.09
CA LYS A 275 -11.91 -7.92 -19.87
C LYS A 275 -12.12 -8.86 -18.68
N PRO A 276 -11.29 -8.80 -17.63
CA PRO A 276 -11.45 -9.63 -16.45
C PRO A 276 -12.75 -9.32 -15.72
N VAL A 277 -13.31 -10.36 -15.10
CA VAL A 277 -14.49 -10.28 -14.24
C VAL A 277 -14.05 -10.53 -12.80
N LEU A 278 -14.26 -9.54 -11.95
CA LEU A 278 -14.06 -9.61 -10.50
C LEU A 278 -15.39 -10.02 -9.87
N ALA A 279 -15.43 -11.13 -9.15
CA ALA A 279 -16.65 -11.62 -8.50
C ALA A 279 -16.50 -11.49 -7.00
N VAL A 280 -17.43 -10.81 -6.33
CA VAL A 280 -17.44 -10.69 -4.87
C VAL A 280 -18.75 -11.24 -4.30
N ASP A 281 -18.61 -12.15 -3.34
CA ASP A 281 -19.75 -12.68 -2.57
C ASP A 281 -19.43 -12.50 -1.08
N TYR A 282 -20.47 -12.25 -0.28
CA TYR A 282 -20.35 -11.90 1.15
C TYR A 282 -20.39 -13.13 2.06
N LEU A 283 -19.25 -13.80 2.22
CA LEU A 283 -19.12 -15.14 2.82
C LEU A 283 -17.99 -15.20 3.85
N ASP A 284 -18.31 -15.69 5.05
CA ASP A 284 -17.34 -15.99 6.12
C ASP A 284 -17.21 -17.49 6.47
N ASP A 285 -18.16 -18.34 6.05
CA ASP A 285 -18.09 -19.78 6.31
C ASP A 285 -16.99 -20.40 5.44
N PRO A 286 -15.94 -21.03 6.02
CA PRO A 286 -14.81 -21.55 5.27
C PRO A 286 -15.17 -22.56 4.16
N ARG A 287 -16.27 -23.32 4.32
CA ARG A 287 -16.73 -24.29 3.32
C ARG A 287 -17.41 -23.59 2.14
N LEU A 288 -18.22 -22.56 2.43
CA LEU A 288 -18.87 -21.76 1.38
C LEU A 288 -17.82 -20.96 0.60
N VAL A 289 -16.86 -20.35 1.31
CA VAL A 289 -15.70 -19.67 0.72
C VAL A 289 -14.97 -20.59 -0.26
N ALA A 290 -14.54 -21.77 0.19
CA ALA A 290 -13.83 -22.72 -0.69
C ALA A 290 -14.67 -23.15 -1.91
N GLY A 291 -15.99 -23.31 -1.73
CA GLY A 291 -16.93 -23.63 -2.80
C GLY A 291 -17.09 -22.50 -3.83
N PHE A 292 -17.19 -21.26 -3.36
CA PHE A 292 -17.27 -20.05 -4.18
C PHE A 292 -16.00 -19.86 -5.01
N TYR A 293 -14.82 -19.85 -4.36
CA TYR A 293 -13.54 -19.68 -5.04
C TYR A 293 -13.34 -20.71 -6.17
N LYS A 294 -13.74 -21.97 -5.91
CA LYS A 294 -13.67 -23.04 -6.91
C LYS A 294 -14.64 -22.84 -8.08
N GLN A 295 -15.85 -22.34 -7.82
CA GLN A 295 -16.85 -22.12 -8.86
C GLN A 295 -16.49 -20.92 -9.73
N ALA A 296 -16.21 -19.77 -9.11
CA ALA A 296 -15.80 -18.55 -9.81
C ALA A 296 -14.55 -18.77 -10.68
N ALA A 297 -13.53 -19.46 -10.15
CA ALA A 297 -12.33 -19.78 -10.92
C ALA A 297 -12.61 -20.71 -12.13
N ARG A 298 -13.58 -21.63 -12.03
CA ARG A 298 -13.99 -22.48 -13.16
C ARG A 298 -14.69 -21.69 -14.26
N ASP A 299 -15.42 -20.66 -13.87
CA ASP A 299 -16.14 -19.78 -14.78
C ASP A 299 -15.22 -18.65 -15.34
N GLY A 300 -13.95 -18.63 -14.94
CA GLY A 300 -12.91 -17.73 -15.46
C GLY A 300 -12.77 -16.40 -14.71
N PHE A 301 -13.45 -16.27 -13.57
CA PHE A 301 -13.49 -15.02 -12.79
C PHE A 301 -12.40 -14.97 -11.73
N ILE A 302 -12.15 -13.78 -11.20
CA ILE A 302 -11.26 -13.54 -10.07
C ILE A 302 -12.15 -13.33 -8.83
N PRO A 303 -12.34 -14.36 -7.98
CA PRO A 303 -13.17 -14.27 -6.78
C PRO A 303 -12.52 -13.48 -5.63
N TYR A 304 -13.35 -12.80 -4.85
CA TYR A 304 -13.06 -12.31 -3.50
C TYR A 304 -14.24 -12.65 -2.58
N ALA A 305 -13.98 -13.39 -1.50
CA ALA A 305 -15.01 -13.63 -0.48
C ALA A 305 -14.90 -12.53 0.58
N ALA A 306 -15.79 -11.54 0.50
CA ALA A 306 -15.85 -10.48 1.49
C ALA A 306 -16.41 -11.03 2.80
N PRO A 307 -15.80 -10.75 3.98
CA PRO A 307 -16.28 -11.30 5.25
C PRO A 307 -17.71 -10.87 5.62
N ASP A 308 -18.11 -9.67 5.21
CA ASP A 308 -19.44 -9.12 5.40
C ASP A 308 -19.70 -7.99 4.39
N ARG A 309 -20.96 -7.56 4.32
CA ARG A 309 -21.43 -6.50 3.43
C ARG A 309 -21.03 -5.10 3.89
N ASP A 310 -20.56 -4.97 5.13
CA ASP A 310 -20.07 -3.70 5.67
C ASP A 310 -18.68 -3.36 5.09
N LEU A 311 -17.97 -4.33 4.51
CA LEU A 311 -16.67 -4.15 3.87
C LEU A 311 -15.67 -3.45 4.81
N ASP A 312 -15.68 -3.87 6.08
CA ASP A 312 -14.93 -3.22 7.17
C ASP A 312 -13.54 -3.86 7.44
N ARG A 313 -13.24 -4.96 6.74
CA ARG A 313 -11.97 -5.68 6.83
C ARG A 313 -11.70 -6.53 5.59
N LEU A 314 -10.42 -6.68 5.28
CA LEU A 314 -9.95 -7.57 4.22
C LEU A 314 -9.88 -9.03 4.68
N ALA A 315 -10.32 -9.94 3.81
CA ALA A 315 -10.02 -11.37 3.92
C ALA A 315 -8.62 -11.69 3.34
N GLY A 316 -8.01 -12.75 3.85
CA GLY A 316 -6.81 -13.34 3.23
C GLY A 316 -7.12 -13.98 1.87
N THR A 317 -6.08 -14.35 1.15
CA THR A 317 -6.19 -14.95 -0.18
C THR A 317 -6.43 -16.47 -0.09
N PRO A 318 -6.92 -17.10 -1.18
CA PRO A 318 -7.20 -18.55 -1.21
C PRO A 318 -6.00 -19.46 -1.01
N ASP A 319 -4.80 -18.99 -1.33
CA ASP A 319 -3.55 -19.74 -1.16
C ASP A 319 -3.02 -19.68 0.28
N GLY A 320 -3.76 -19.04 1.20
CA GLY A 320 -3.41 -18.91 2.61
C GLY A 320 -2.56 -17.69 2.92
N THR A 321 -2.30 -16.81 1.95
CA THR A 321 -1.65 -15.52 2.23
C THR A 321 -2.58 -14.67 3.11
N PRO A 322 -2.09 -14.10 4.23
CA PRO A 322 -2.90 -13.23 5.07
C PRO A 322 -3.33 -11.96 4.31
N ALA A 323 -4.38 -11.30 4.78
CA ALA A 323 -4.85 -10.05 4.18
C ALA A 323 -3.79 -8.93 4.21
N TYR A 324 -2.97 -8.93 5.27
CA TYR A 324 -1.94 -7.94 5.53
C TYR A 324 -0.64 -8.65 5.86
N ARG A 325 0.48 -8.09 5.40
CA ARG A 325 1.81 -8.47 5.86
C ARG A 325 2.20 -7.65 7.08
N ARG A 326 2.51 -8.33 8.17
CA ARG A 326 3.01 -7.72 9.40
C ARG A 326 4.31 -8.44 9.80
N PRO A 327 5.29 -7.72 10.35
CA PRO A 327 6.42 -8.35 11.01
C PRO A 327 5.97 -9.31 12.12
N THR A 328 6.74 -10.37 12.35
CA THR A 328 6.45 -11.42 13.34
C THR A 328 7.73 -11.78 14.10
N ASP A 329 7.63 -12.57 15.18
CA ASP A 329 8.82 -13.13 15.86
C ASP A 329 9.43 -14.34 15.10
N ARG A 330 9.27 -14.40 13.77
CA ARG A 330 9.82 -15.44 12.89
C ARG A 330 10.43 -14.77 11.67
N ALA A 331 11.34 -15.50 11.01
CA ALA A 331 11.94 -15.08 9.75
C ALA A 331 10.91 -14.58 8.72
N ASP A 332 11.01 -13.29 8.43
CA ASP A 332 10.18 -12.53 7.50
C ASP A 332 10.99 -12.04 6.29
N ILE A 333 10.28 -11.72 5.22
CA ILE A 333 10.84 -11.04 4.05
C ILE A 333 10.10 -9.73 3.92
N LEU A 334 10.63 -8.62 4.41
CA LEU A 334 9.96 -7.33 4.43
C LEU A 334 10.49 -6.42 3.32
N ARG A 335 9.63 -5.52 2.85
CA ARG A 335 9.95 -4.59 1.77
C ARG A 335 9.32 -3.23 2.07
N GLY A 336 10.10 -2.18 2.00
CA GLY A 336 9.64 -0.80 2.00
C GLY A 336 9.06 -0.38 0.65
N SER A 337 8.92 0.92 0.50
CA SER A 337 8.41 1.64 -0.65
C SER A 337 9.51 2.54 -1.23
N PRO A 338 9.26 3.28 -2.31
CA PRO A 338 10.18 4.33 -2.76
C PRO A 338 10.19 5.61 -1.89
N LEU A 339 9.50 5.61 -0.75
CA LEU A 339 9.34 6.73 0.18
C LEU A 339 9.95 6.37 1.53
N GLN A 340 10.17 7.37 2.39
CA GLN A 340 10.61 7.13 3.77
C GLN A 340 9.64 6.18 4.49
N ASP A 341 10.20 5.10 5.02
CA ASP A 341 9.51 4.06 5.77
C ASP A 341 10.12 3.83 7.15
N ARG A 342 9.33 3.20 8.02
CA ARG A 342 9.77 2.68 9.30
C ARG A 342 9.41 1.20 9.38
N ILE A 343 10.42 0.35 9.47
CA ILE A 343 10.28 -1.11 9.48
C ILE A 343 10.98 -1.64 10.74
N ASP A 344 10.30 -2.55 11.45
CA ASP A 344 10.81 -3.25 12.63
C ASP A 344 10.54 -4.75 12.40
N GLY A 345 11.60 -5.54 12.20
CA GLY A 345 11.52 -6.98 11.92
C GLY A 345 11.02 -7.81 13.11
N LEU A 346 11.15 -7.27 14.33
CA LEU A 346 10.86 -7.94 15.61
C LEU A 346 11.85 -9.05 15.94
N GLY A 347 11.70 -10.25 15.39
CA GLY A 347 12.65 -11.32 15.64
C GLY A 347 12.51 -12.49 14.70
N GLY A 348 13.46 -13.42 14.77
CA GLY A 348 13.71 -14.36 13.68
C GLY A 348 14.76 -13.81 12.72
N ASP A 349 15.22 -14.64 11.78
CA ASP A 349 16.24 -14.24 10.80
C ASP A 349 15.55 -13.56 9.59
N ASP A 350 15.49 -12.24 9.61
CA ASP A 350 14.72 -11.43 8.65
C ASP A 350 15.53 -10.99 7.44
N ARG A 351 14.82 -10.76 6.33
CA ARG A 351 15.36 -10.06 5.16
C ARG A 351 14.54 -8.82 4.87
N ILE A 352 15.13 -7.64 5.06
CA ILE A 352 14.44 -6.35 4.92
C ILE A 352 15.11 -5.50 3.83
N ASP A 353 14.32 -5.03 2.86
CA ASP A 353 14.75 -4.11 1.79
C ASP A 353 13.94 -2.80 1.88
N GLY A 354 14.57 -1.71 2.33
CA GLY A 354 13.98 -0.37 2.44
C GLY A 354 13.65 0.26 1.09
N ARG A 355 14.36 -0.16 0.03
CA ARG A 355 14.31 0.38 -1.34
C ARG A 355 14.77 1.82 -1.45
N GLY A 356 13.95 2.80 -1.11
CA GLY A 356 14.33 4.19 -1.29
C GLY A 356 13.50 5.13 -0.45
N GLY A 357 14.02 6.34 -0.20
CA GLY A 357 13.53 7.16 0.90
C GLY A 357 14.56 7.16 2.02
N ALA A 358 14.36 7.99 3.04
CA ALA A 358 15.25 8.03 4.20
C ALA A 358 14.68 7.12 5.29
N ASP A 359 15.05 5.85 5.25
CA ASP A 359 14.36 4.79 6.00
C ASP A 359 14.88 4.63 7.41
N ARG A 360 14.04 4.05 8.27
CA ARG A 360 14.43 3.55 9.59
C ARG A 360 14.10 2.07 9.69
N ILE A 361 15.12 1.24 9.72
CA ILE A 361 14.98 -0.22 9.69
C ILE A 361 15.67 -0.81 10.93
N GLY A 362 14.90 -1.57 11.71
CA GLY A 362 15.41 -2.46 12.76
C GLY A 362 15.22 -3.91 12.33
N GLY A 363 16.26 -4.74 12.47
CA GLY A 363 16.20 -6.19 12.29
C GLY A 363 15.51 -6.87 13.47
N GLY A 364 15.91 -6.49 14.68
CA GLY A 364 15.34 -7.04 15.90
C GLY A 364 16.20 -8.19 16.42
N GLY A 365 15.58 -9.28 16.88
CA GLY A 365 16.33 -10.42 17.39
C GLY A 365 16.47 -11.55 16.38
N GLY A 366 17.66 -11.83 15.86
CA GLY A 366 17.93 -12.89 14.89
C GLY A 366 19.16 -12.55 14.07
N ASN A 367 19.48 -13.36 13.07
CA ASN A 367 20.55 -13.04 12.11
C ASN A 367 19.94 -12.41 10.87
N ASP A 368 19.92 -11.09 10.83
CA ASP A 368 19.14 -10.33 9.85
C ASP A 368 19.97 -9.88 8.65
N VAL A 369 19.29 -9.65 7.53
CA VAL A 369 19.85 -9.03 6.33
C VAL A 369 19.07 -7.77 6.01
N LEU A 370 19.68 -6.62 6.26
CA LEU A 370 19.08 -5.30 6.09
C LEU A 370 19.73 -4.56 4.92
N GLN A 371 18.91 -4.01 4.05
CA GLN A 371 19.33 -3.14 2.95
C GLN A 371 18.54 -1.83 3.03
N GLY A 372 19.22 -0.69 3.21
CA GLY A 372 18.60 0.64 3.25
C GLY A 372 18.10 1.05 1.86
N GLY A 373 19.00 1.01 0.88
CA GLY A 373 18.63 1.22 -0.51
C GLY A 373 19.10 2.57 -1.01
N SER A 374 18.22 3.53 -1.28
CA SER A 374 18.62 4.88 -1.68
C SER A 374 18.00 5.95 -0.80
N GLY A 375 18.82 6.76 -0.14
CA GLY A 375 18.35 7.84 0.71
C GLY A 375 19.33 8.09 1.84
N HIS A 376 18.85 8.42 3.02
CA HIS A 376 19.70 8.62 4.19
C HIS A 376 19.14 7.75 5.29
N ASP A 377 19.65 6.53 5.35
CA ASP A 377 18.99 5.44 6.05
C ASP A 377 19.58 5.25 7.45
N TRP A 378 18.74 4.79 8.37
CA TRP A 378 19.15 4.33 9.69
C TRP A 378 18.87 2.84 9.80
N LEU A 379 19.94 2.04 9.90
CA LEU A 379 19.89 0.59 9.98
C LEU A 379 20.40 0.12 11.35
N ALA A 380 19.60 -0.66 12.06
CA ALA A 380 19.98 -1.34 13.30
C ALA A 380 19.76 -2.85 13.14
N GLY A 381 20.82 -3.65 13.24
CA GLY A 381 20.70 -5.12 13.28
C GLY A 381 20.08 -5.58 14.60
N ASP A 382 20.42 -4.88 15.68
CA ASP A 382 20.01 -5.14 17.05
C ASP A 382 20.64 -6.41 17.63
N GLY A 383 20.02 -7.58 17.52
CA GLY A 383 20.43 -8.77 18.26
C GLY A 383 20.67 -10.01 17.42
N GLY A 384 21.92 -10.28 17.06
CA GLY A 384 22.34 -11.53 16.42
C GLY A 384 23.51 -11.27 15.47
N HIS A 385 23.74 -12.13 14.49
CA HIS A 385 24.83 -11.94 13.51
C HIS A 385 24.29 -11.35 12.22
N ASP A 386 24.30 -10.02 12.14
CA ASP A 386 23.56 -9.30 11.12
C ASP A 386 24.43 -8.93 9.91
N THR A 387 23.78 -8.72 8.77
CA THR A 387 24.40 -8.15 7.56
C THR A 387 23.63 -6.91 7.13
N LEU A 388 24.26 -5.74 7.24
CA LEU A 388 23.69 -4.45 6.92
C LEU A 388 24.38 -3.83 5.70
N SER A 389 23.60 -3.29 4.78
CA SER A 389 24.04 -2.53 3.60
C SER A 389 23.27 -1.21 3.54
N GLY A 390 23.98 -0.08 3.68
CA GLY A 390 23.40 1.27 3.61
C GLY A 390 22.81 1.56 2.23
N GLY A 391 23.60 1.27 1.20
CA GLY A 391 23.23 1.51 -0.19
C GLY A 391 23.72 2.88 -0.66
N ARG A 392 22.84 3.74 -1.17
CA ARG A 392 23.22 5.07 -1.63
C ARG A 392 22.79 6.12 -0.62
N GLY A 393 23.76 6.89 -0.14
CA GLY A 393 23.52 8.21 0.40
C GLY A 393 24.38 8.54 1.61
N ARG A 394 23.79 8.65 2.79
CA ARG A 394 24.56 8.98 4.00
C ARG A 394 23.88 8.26 5.13
N ASP A 395 24.34 7.04 5.32
CA ASP A 395 23.61 6.07 6.08
C ASP A 395 24.25 5.94 7.46
N THR A 396 23.44 5.55 8.44
CA THR A 396 23.94 5.21 9.77
C THR A 396 23.60 3.77 10.07
N LEU A 397 24.64 2.98 10.33
CA LEU A 397 24.56 1.54 10.55
C LEU A 397 25.02 1.20 11.96
N SER A 398 24.23 0.40 12.67
CA SER A 398 24.57 -0.18 13.96
C SER A 398 24.32 -1.68 13.88
N GLY A 399 25.38 -2.50 14.01
CA GLY A 399 25.24 -3.96 14.06
C GLY A 399 24.44 -4.38 15.29
N GLY A 400 24.97 -4.04 16.47
CA GLY A 400 24.28 -4.28 17.73
C GLY A 400 25.06 -5.29 18.58
N SER A 401 24.39 -6.33 19.06
CA SER A 401 25.05 -7.44 19.74
C SER A 401 25.24 -8.60 18.79
N GLY A 402 26.46 -9.12 18.70
CA GLY A 402 26.75 -10.29 17.89
C GLY A 402 27.99 -10.03 17.05
N HIS A 403 28.00 -10.53 15.82
CA HIS A 403 29.19 -10.49 14.96
C HIS A 403 28.72 -10.08 13.57
N ASP A 404 28.72 -8.78 13.36
CA ASP A 404 27.96 -8.16 12.29
C ASP A 404 28.84 -7.84 11.10
N ARG A 405 28.21 -7.74 9.93
CA ARG A 405 28.85 -7.34 8.69
C ARG A 405 28.18 -6.07 8.19
N LEU A 406 28.93 -4.99 8.18
CA LEU A 406 28.43 -3.67 7.82
C LEU A 406 29.07 -3.22 6.50
N ALA A 407 28.25 -2.71 5.59
CA ALA A 407 28.67 -2.04 4.36
C ALA A 407 27.96 -0.69 4.28
N GLY A 408 28.72 0.41 4.22
CA GLY A 408 28.14 1.74 3.98
C GLY A 408 27.68 1.90 2.53
N ASP A 409 28.34 1.19 1.62
CA ASP A 409 28.25 1.27 0.18
C ASP A 409 28.65 2.66 -0.36
N ALA A 410 27.70 3.42 -0.90
CA ALA A 410 27.98 4.64 -1.63
C ALA A 410 27.57 5.86 -0.83
N GLY A 411 28.55 6.52 -0.20
CA GLY A 411 28.35 7.84 0.36
C GLY A 411 29.13 8.08 1.64
N ALA A 412 28.64 9.01 2.47
CA ALA A 412 29.35 9.43 3.68
C ALA A 412 28.68 8.83 4.92
N ASP A 413 29.11 7.62 5.28
CA ASP A 413 28.37 6.76 6.20
C ASP A 413 28.94 6.76 7.62
N ARG A 414 28.09 6.42 8.59
CA ARG A 414 28.42 6.35 10.01
C ARG A 414 28.19 4.94 10.53
N PHE A 415 29.25 4.32 11.06
CA PHE A 415 29.18 3.00 11.69
C PHE A 415 29.20 3.17 13.21
N VAL A 416 28.09 2.87 13.87
CA VAL A 416 27.88 3.13 15.30
C VAL A 416 28.12 1.87 16.11
N PHE A 417 28.94 2.00 17.15
CA PHE A 417 29.15 0.98 18.17
C PHE A 417 28.81 1.60 19.52
N ALA A 418 27.83 1.02 20.22
CA ALA A 418 27.29 1.60 21.44
C ALA A 418 27.80 0.92 22.72
N PHE A 419 28.34 -0.31 22.63
CA PHE A 419 28.81 -1.06 23.79
C PHE A 419 29.97 -1.98 23.42
N ALA A 420 30.99 -2.06 24.27
CA ALA A 420 32.14 -2.95 24.04
C ALA A 420 31.75 -4.43 24.03
N ALA A 421 30.67 -4.80 24.70
CA ALA A 421 30.15 -6.17 24.67
C ALA A 421 29.49 -6.55 23.33
N GLY A 422 29.20 -5.57 22.46
CA GLY A 422 28.63 -5.80 21.13
C GLY A 422 29.63 -6.46 20.17
N THR A 423 30.93 -6.15 20.32
CA THR A 423 32.01 -6.70 19.49
C THR A 423 33.23 -7.04 20.36
N GLY A 424 33.73 -8.27 20.29
CA GLY A 424 34.75 -8.78 21.22
C GLY A 424 36.13 -9.02 20.58
N PRO A 425 37.19 -9.19 21.40
CA PRO A 425 38.51 -9.52 20.90
C PRO A 425 38.58 -10.92 20.29
N GLY A 426 39.27 -11.02 19.15
CA GLY A 426 39.49 -12.27 18.40
C GLY A 426 38.58 -12.43 17.18
N ALA A 427 39.13 -13.01 16.10
CA ALA A 427 38.52 -13.00 14.76
C ALA A 427 37.09 -13.56 14.66
N GLY A 428 36.68 -14.48 15.53
CA GLY A 428 35.32 -15.02 15.55
C GLY A 428 34.34 -14.21 16.39
N ARG A 429 34.74 -13.01 16.87
CA ARG A 429 33.95 -12.17 17.77
C ARG A 429 33.79 -10.71 17.32
N ARG A 430 34.37 -10.37 16.17
CA ARG A 430 34.43 -9.00 15.67
C ARG A 430 33.28 -8.70 14.73
N ASP A 431 32.78 -7.49 14.86
CA ASP A 431 32.08 -6.84 13.76
C ASP A 431 33.07 -6.46 12.66
N VAL A 432 32.59 -6.54 11.42
CA VAL A 432 33.38 -6.33 10.21
C VAL A 432 32.74 -5.23 9.37
N ILE A 433 33.45 -4.11 9.20
CA ILE A 433 33.13 -3.12 8.17
C ILE A 433 33.85 -3.54 6.88
N THR A 434 33.08 -3.74 5.82
CA THR A 434 33.55 -4.45 4.62
C THR A 434 34.11 -3.54 3.53
N ASP A 435 33.82 -2.24 3.59
CA ASP A 435 34.09 -1.30 2.52
C ASP A 435 34.61 0.07 3.00
N PHE A 436 35.06 0.16 4.26
CA PHE A 436 35.45 1.43 4.88
C PHE A 436 36.42 2.25 4.01
N GLN A 437 36.06 3.49 3.69
CA GLN A 437 36.83 4.40 2.86
C GLN A 437 37.39 5.58 3.66
N PRO A 438 38.58 5.44 4.28
CA PRO A 438 39.19 6.54 5.00
C PRO A 438 39.48 7.71 4.04
N ASN A 439 39.07 8.92 4.41
CA ASN A 439 39.38 10.19 3.74
C ASN A 439 38.79 10.44 2.33
N VAL A 440 38.12 9.48 1.69
CA VAL A 440 37.59 9.66 0.32
C VAL A 440 36.07 9.91 0.30
N ALA A 441 35.35 9.51 1.34
CA ALA A 441 33.90 9.73 1.45
C ALA A 441 33.43 10.37 2.77
N ALA A 442 34.34 10.71 3.70
CA ALA A 442 34.02 11.19 5.06
C ALA A 442 33.20 10.20 5.90
N GLU A 443 33.37 8.90 5.66
CA GLU A 443 32.88 7.85 6.55
C GLU A 443 33.49 7.96 7.94
N ARG A 444 32.72 7.56 8.97
CA ARG A 444 33.11 7.67 10.37
C ARG A 444 32.74 6.45 11.18
N ILE A 445 33.65 6.03 12.03
CA ILE A 445 33.38 5.04 13.08
C ILE A 445 33.01 5.80 14.35
N ASP A 446 31.82 5.59 14.84
CA ASP A 446 31.27 6.29 15.97
C ASP A 446 31.26 5.42 17.22
N LEU A 447 32.08 5.84 18.18
CA LEU A 447 32.26 5.23 19.49
C LEU A 447 31.78 6.16 20.61
N SER A 448 31.12 7.28 20.28
CA SER A 448 30.73 8.31 21.26
C SER A 448 29.71 7.85 22.29
N ALA A 449 29.03 6.72 22.03
CA ALA A 449 28.12 6.08 22.96
C ALA A 449 28.81 5.08 23.90
N MET A 450 30.05 4.67 23.61
CA MET A 450 30.81 3.74 24.44
C MET A 450 31.53 4.49 25.56
N ASP A 451 31.40 3.98 26.79
CA ASP A 451 32.17 4.46 27.92
C ASP A 451 33.59 3.89 27.86
N ALA A 452 34.57 4.76 27.63
CA ALA A 452 35.97 4.40 27.58
C ALA A 452 36.55 4.01 28.96
N ARG A 453 35.84 4.21 30.08
CA ARG A 453 36.31 3.89 31.44
C ARG A 453 35.21 3.31 32.31
N THR A 454 34.89 2.05 32.05
CA THR A 454 33.77 1.31 32.67
C THR A 454 33.86 1.17 34.20
N LEU A 455 35.03 1.43 34.81
CA LEU A 455 35.26 1.32 36.25
C LEU A 455 35.10 2.63 37.03
N THR A 456 35.01 3.79 36.35
CA THR A 456 35.02 5.10 37.03
C THR A 456 33.71 5.86 37.01
N GLY A 457 32.73 5.43 36.20
CA GLY A 457 31.42 6.08 36.10
C GLY A 457 31.51 7.49 35.51
N GLY A 458 31.09 7.63 34.26
CA GLY A 458 31.15 8.88 33.50
C GLY A 458 31.33 8.50 32.04
N ASN A 459 30.57 9.09 31.12
CA ASN A 459 30.69 8.75 29.69
C ASN A 459 32.02 9.31 29.15
N ASP A 460 33.11 8.60 29.39
CA ASP A 460 34.46 9.02 29.03
C ASP A 460 34.73 8.70 27.55
N ALA A 461 35.33 9.66 26.84
CA ALA A 461 35.71 9.49 25.44
C ALA A 461 37.02 8.70 25.30
N PHE A 462 37.14 7.92 24.23
CA PHE A 462 38.41 7.27 23.91
C PHE A 462 39.47 8.28 23.44
N THR A 463 40.74 7.94 23.65
CA THR A 463 41.89 8.67 23.12
C THR A 463 42.57 7.84 22.03
N PHE A 464 42.56 8.33 20.79
CA PHE A 464 43.25 7.66 19.68
C PHE A 464 44.78 7.80 19.77
N ILE A 465 45.48 6.67 19.93
CA ILE A 465 46.95 6.60 20.08
C ILE A 465 47.66 6.05 18.82
N GLY A 466 46.94 5.88 17.71
CA GLY A 466 47.48 5.37 16.46
C GLY A 466 47.84 3.89 16.55
N THR A 467 49.11 3.54 16.31
CA THR A 467 49.61 2.15 16.34
C THR A 467 50.40 1.80 17.61
N ALA A 468 50.45 2.71 18.58
CA ALA A 468 51.15 2.46 19.85
C ALA A 468 50.49 1.29 20.60
N ALA A 469 51.30 0.50 21.31
CA ALA A 469 50.79 -0.56 22.18
C ALA A 469 50.14 0.03 23.43
N PHE A 470 49.17 -0.68 24.01
CA PHE A 470 48.64 -0.31 25.32
C PHE A 470 49.72 -0.48 26.38
N ASP A 471 49.89 0.54 27.20
CA ASP A 471 50.72 0.53 28.41
C ASP A 471 49.94 1.10 29.60
N GLN A 472 50.59 1.22 30.76
CA GLN A 472 49.94 1.75 31.98
C GLN A 472 49.35 3.16 31.82
N ALA A 473 49.83 3.96 30.86
CA ALA A 473 49.35 5.32 30.62
C ALA A 473 48.22 5.38 29.59
N THR A 474 48.19 4.43 28.64
CA THR A 474 47.25 4.48 27.51
C THR A 474 46.19 3.38 27.50
N ALA A 475 46.27 2.37 28.37
CA ALA A 475 45.26 1.32 28.47
C ALA A 475 43.86 1.89 28.77
N ASN A 476 43.74 2.68 29.84
CA ASN A 476 42.45 3.15 30.33
C ASN A 476 41.83 4.25 29.45
N GLY A 477 41.03 3.82 28.47
CA GLY A 477 40.39 4.64 27.44
C GLY A 477 41.22 4.81 26.17
N GLY A 478 42.18 3.92 25.89
CA GLY A 478 42.98 3.96 24.68
C GLY A 478 42.28 3.35 23.48
N LEU A 479 42.42 3.99 22.31
CA LEU A 479 41.99 3.45 21.02
C LEU A 479 43.16 3.39 20.05
N ARG A 480 43.41 2.23 19.47
CA ARG A 480 44.51 1.99 18.52
C ARG A 480 44.04 1.16 17.33
N PHE A 481 44.93 0.95 16.37
CA PHE A 481 44.73 -0.09 15.37
C PHE A 481 46.00 -0.92 15.13
N VAL A 482 45.81 -2.15 14.65
CA VAL A 482 46.85 -3.08 14.20
C VAL A 482 46.53 -3.62 12.82
N ARG A 483 47.53 -4.21 12.16
CA ARG A 483 47.34 -4.92 10.89
C ARG A 483 47.49 -6.40 11.13
N GLN A 484 46.48 -7.16 10.77
CA GLN A 484 46.43 -8.60 10.98
C GLN A 484 45.77 -9.26 9.77
N ASP A 485 46.39 -10.30 9.23
CA ASP A 485 45.83 -11.14 8.16
C ASP A 485 45.36 -10.38 6.90
N GLY A 486 45.98 -9.23 6.60
CA GLY A 486 45.62 -8.37 5.47
C GLY A 486 44.54 -7.32 5.77
N ASN A 487 44.02 -7.31 7.00
CA ASN A 487 42.97 -6.41 7.47
C ASN A 487 43.48 -5.44 8.54
N THR A 488 42.68 -4.40 8.81
CA THR A 488 42.94 -3.41 9.87
C THR A 488 42.03 -3.71 11.04
N ILE A 489 42.61 -3.96 12.22
CA ILE A 489 41.85 -4.25 13.43
C ILE A 489 41.95 -3.05 14.36
N ILE A 490 40.84 -2.37 14.60
CA ILE A 490 40.72 -1.36 15.64
C ILE A 490 40.59 -2.07 16.97
N GLN A 491 41.32 -1.61 17.98
CA GLN A 491 41.31 -2.17 19.32
C GLN A 491 41.07 -1.04 20.31
N GLY A 492 40.12 -1.21 21.22
CA GLY A 492 39.91 -0.28 22.32
C GLY A 492 40.05 -0.95 23.67
N SER A 493 40.66 -0.24 24.60
CA SER A 493 40.82 -0.67 25.99
C SER A 493 40.06 0.28 26.91
N THR A 494 39.32 -0.29 27.84
CA THR A 494 38.36 0.33 28.75
C THR A 494 38.72 0.14 30.22
N ASP A 495 39.80 -0.61 30.50
CA ASP A 495 40.32 -0.80 31.85
C ASP A 495 41.83 -0.52 31.93
N THR A 496 42.50 -1.03 32.97
CA THR A 496 43.92 -0.72 33.22
C THR A 496 44.87 -1.83 32.81
N ASP A 497 44.35 -2.92 32.27
CA ASP A 497 45.16 -3.98 31.71
C ASP A 497 45.62 -3.61 30.29
N ALA A 498 46.70 -4.23 29.80
CA ALA A 498 47.26 -3.89 28.49
C ALA A 498 46.59 -4.66 27.34
N ALA A 499 45.37 -5.15 27.53
CA ALA A 499 44.57 -5.87 26.54
C ALA A 499 43.49 -4.97 25.93
N ALA A 500 42.82 -5.50 24.91
CA ALA A 500 41.70 -4.84 24.26
C ALA A 500 40.41 -5.52 24.72
N GLU A 501 39.40 -4.72 25.07
CA GLU A 501 38.09 -5.22 25.48
C GLU A 501 37.13 -5.37 24.30
N PHE A 502 37.40 -4.65 23.21
CA PHE A 502 36.69 -4.80 21.96
C PHE A 502 37.63 -4.66 20.76
N GLU A 503 37.25 -5.31 19.67
CA GLU A 503 37.91 -5.17 18.38
C GLU A 503 36.89 -4.93 17.27
N ILE A 504 37.21 -4.08 16.30
CA ILE A 504 36.42 -3.89 15.07
C ILE A 504 37.34 -4.17 13.89
N GLU A 505 36.90 -5.00 12.95
CA GLU A 505 37.66 -5.34 11.76
C GLU A 505 37.24 -4.47 10.58
N LEU A 506 38.22 -3.89 9.89
CA LEU A 506 38.05 -3.24 8.60
C LEU A 506 38.69 -4.12 7.54
N THR A 507 37.92 -4.47 6.51
CA THR A 507 38.42 -5.29 5.40
C THR A 507 39.49 -4.52 4.62
N GLY A 508 40.69 -5.08 4.55
CA GLY A 508 41.84 -4.45 3.91
C GLY A 508 42.69 -3.56 4.82
N LEU A 509 43.77 -3.02 4.25
CA LEU A 509 44.74 -2.22 4.97
C LEU A 509 44.40 -0.73 4.90
N HIS A 510 44.25 -0.09 6.05
CA HIS A 510 43.90 1.32 6.17
C HIS A 510 44.96 2.08 6.98
N ALA A 511 44.96 3.39 6.78
CA ALA A 511 45.75 4.33 7.57
C ALA A 511 44.77 5.24 8.31
N LEU A 512 44.50 4.92 9.57
CA LEU A 512 43.51 5.61 10.39
C LEU A 512 44.14 6.79 11.14
N THR A 513 43.35 7.84 11.30
CA THR A 513 43.63 9.07 12.03
C THR A 513 42.52 9.31 13.07
N ALA A 514 42.73 10.26 13.98
CA ALA A 514 41.66 10.65 14.90
C ALA A 514 40.41 11.21 14.18
N GLY A 515 40.57 11.71 12.94
CA GLY A 515 39.46 12.24 12.15
C GLY A 515 38.50 11.19 11.62
N ASP A 516 38.91 9.91 11.61
CA ASP A 516 38.07 8.79 11.15
C ASP A 516 37.09 8.33 12.24
N PHE A 517 37.22 8.84 13.48
CA PHE A 517 36.41 8.44 14.63
C PHE A 517 35.56 9.58 15.17
N ILE A 518 34.37 9.27 15.67
CA ILE A 518 33.58 10.15 16.56
C ILE A 518 33.75 9.55 17.97
N LEU A 519 34.41 10.30 18.87
CA LEU A 519 34.84 9.83 20.19
C LEU A 519 34.19 10.63 21.32
#